data_AF-A0AAD2FLH8-F1
#
_entry.id   AF-A0AAD2FLH8-F1
#
_cell.length_a   1.000
_cell.length_b   1.000
_cell.length_c   1.000
_cell.angle_alpha   90.00
_cell.angle_beta   90.00
_cell.angle_gamma   90.00
#
_symmetry.space_group_name_H-M   'P 1'
#
loop_
_entity.id
_entity.type
_entity.pdbx_description
1 polymer ?
#
loop_
_entity_poly.entity_id
_entity_poly.type
_entity_poly.pdbx_seq_one_letter_code
_entity_poly.pdbx_strand_id
1 'polypeptide(L)'
;MSFFQACFALSKGEIEPLLLFIVAVKTLSMKYPGASAITIAKTVDSLPASMRPLDLTERDLRETWIRAIYLIMDHVVDDFDAGTSDDDEVAETYGPVLADLVAIHQSGLGLNINQFVESRRDILLPVKEKKNILELENETDGENFVQLAVVTQTIRVLYTTLDILSEDDNDDNVKRDPESQSESPLPFEKKEKKKKGGTGFA
;
A
#
# COMPACT_ATOMS: atom_id res chain seq x y z
N MET A 1 7.92 -10.64 11.15
CA MET A 1 9.10 -10.33 10.32
C MET A 1 9.58 -8.94 10.64
N SER A 2 10.90 -8.69 10.60
CA SER A 2 11.44 -7.34 10.63
C SER A 2 11.36 -6.69 9.24
N PHE A 3 11.37 -5.34 9.17
CA PHE A 3 11.38 -4.60 7.90
C PHE A 3 12.56 -5.01 7.01
N PHE A 4 13.75 -5.18 7.60
CA PHE A 4 14.93 -5.69 6.90
C PHE A 4 14.71 -7.07 6.26
N GLN A 5 14.02 -7.99 6.96
CA GLN A 5 13.69 -9.30 6.40
C GLN A 5 12.76 -9.17 5.20
N ALA A 6 11.81 -8.22 5.23
CA ALA A 6 10.96 -7.93 4.08
C ALA A 6 11.76 -7.33 2.92
N CYS A 7 12.65 -6.37 3.15
CA CYS A 7 13.54 -5.82 2.12
C CYS A 7 14.48 -6.90 1.52
N PHE A 8 14.97 -7.82 2.33
CA PHE A 8 15.80 -8.93 1.89
C PHE A 8 15.01 -10.00 1.12
N ALA A 9 13.78 -10.29 1.55
CA ALA A 9 12.86 -11.14 0.80
C ALA A 9 12.60 -10.53 -0.59
N LEU A 10 12.37 -9.22 -0.66
CA LEU A 10 12.17 -8.49 -1.91
C LEU A 10 13.37 -8.55 -2.85
N SER A 11 14.59 -8.47 -2.31
CA SER A 11 15.81 -8.59 -3.13
C SER A 11 15.99 -10.00 -3.71
N LYS A 12 15.38 -11.02 -3.10
CA LYS A 12 15.29 -12.38 -3.64
C LYS A 12 14.11 -12.63 -4.58
N GLY A 13 13.26 -11.61 -4.76
CA GLY A 13 12.04 -11.72 -5.57
C GLY A 13 10.82 -12.25 -4.82
N GLU A 14 10.90 -12.43 -3.50
CA GLU A 14 9.75 -12.79 -2.67
C GLU A 14 8.87 -11.53 -2.50
N ILE A 15 7.70 -11.52 -3.13
CA ILE A 15 6.78 -10.37 -3.13
C ILE A 15 5.80 -10.39 -1.96
N GLU A 16 5.59 -11.54 -1.32
CA GLU A 16 4.56 -11.74 -0.29
C GLU A 16 4.69 -10.76 0.90
N PRO A 17 5.90 -10.46 1.43
CA PRO A 17 6.05 -9.46 2.49
C PRO A 17 5.65 -8.04 2.06
N LEU A 18 5.83 -7.70 0.77
CA LEU A 18 5.43 -6.42 0.21
C LEU A 18 3.91 -6.34 0.03
N LEU A 19 3.27 -7.41 -0.46
CA LEU A 19 1.82 -7.49 -0.56
C LEU A 19 1.19 -7.26 0.83
N LEU A 20 1.68 -7.98 1.85
CA LEU A 20 1.17 -7.84 3.22
C LEU A 20 1.38 -6.43 3.77
N PHE A 21 2.51 -5.79 3.44
CA PHE A 21 2.78 -4.41 3.83
C PHE A 21 1.80 -3.43 3.18
N ILE A 22 1.55 -3.54 1.87
CA ILE A 22 0.62 -2.68 1.14
C ILE A 22 -0.81 -2.84 1.69
N VAL A 23 -1.26 -4.08 1.87
CA VAL A 23 -2.58 -4.39 2.45
C VAL A 23 -2.71 -3.82 3.87
N ALA A 24 -1.65 -3.89 4.69
CA ALA A 24 -1.66 -3.30 6.02
C ALA A 24 -1.79 -1.77 5.99
N VAL A 25 -1.07 -1.09 5.08
CA VAL A 25 -1.17 0.36 4.90
C VAL A 25 -2.57 0.76 4.43
N LYS A 26 -3.12 0.07 3.43
CA LYS A 26 -4.51 0.26 2.95
C LYS A 26 -5.53 0.05 4.06
N THR A 27 -5.37 -0.99 4.87
CA THR A 27 -6.29 -1.26 6.00
C THR A 27 -6.22 -0.15 7.05
N LEU A 28 -5.02 0.37 7.33
CA LEU A 28 -4.85 1.49 8.25
C LEU A 28 -5.46 2.78 7.72
N SER A 29 -5.29 3.10 6.43
CA SER A 29 -5.87 4.29 5.83
C SER A 29 -7.40 4.26 5.85
N MET A 30 -8.01 3.11 5.56
CA MET A 30 -9.46 2.90 5.70
C MET A 30 -9.96 3.02 7.14
N LYS A 31 -9.14 2.60 8.12
CA LYS A 31 -9.49 2.71 9.54
C LYS A 31 -9.42 4.15 10.06
N TYR A 32 -8.60 5.00 9.45
CA TYR A 32 -8.41 6.40 9.83
C TYR A 32 -8.65 7.32 8.61
N PRO A 33 -9.91 7.54 8.20
CA PRO A 33 -10.23 8.43 7.08
C PRO A 33 -9.68 9.84 7.30
N GLY A 34 -9.14 10.46 6.24
CA GLY A 34 -8.53 11.78 6.30
C GLY A 34 -7.17 11.83 7.01
N ALA A 35 -6.62 10.70 7.45
CA ALA A 35 -5.27 10.65 8.01
C ALA A 35 -4.22 10.79 6.90
N SER A 36 -3.27 11.70 7.08
CA SER A 36 -2.14 11.85 6.17
C SER A 36 -1.18 10.65 6.26
N ALA A 37 -0.41 10.41 5.20
CA ALA A 37 0.62 9.36 5.16
C ALA A 37 1.61 9.45 6.33
N ILE A 38 2.00 10.66 6.72
CA ILE A 38 2.88 10.93 7.88
C ILE A 38 2.23 10.44 9.19
N THR A 39 0.92 10.65 9.34
CA THR A 39 0.18 10.21 10.54
C THR A 39 0.14 8.68 10.61
N ILE A 40 -0.06 8.01 9.47
CA ILE A 40 0.02 6.55 9.41
C ILE A 40 1.44 6.05 9.69
N ALA A 41 2.47 6.67 9.12
CA ALA A 41 3.86 6.33 9.40
C ALA A 41 4.16 6.42 10.92
N LYS A 42 3.79 7.52 11.57
CA LYS A 42 3.91 7.69 13.03
C LYS A 42 3.14 6.63 13.81
N THR A 43 1.95 6.25 13.33
CA THR A 43 1.14 5.18 13.95
C THR A 43 1.87 3.85 13.85
N VAL A 44 2.42 3.50 12.69
CA VAL A 44 3.21 2.28 12.48
C VAL A 44 4.48 2.29 13.32
N ASP A 45 5.15 3.43 13.46
CA ASP A 45 6.32 3.63 14.31
C ASP A 45 6.02 3.46 15.80
N SER A 46 4.80 3.79 16.23
CA SER A 46 4.36 3.64 17.62
C SER A 46 4.04 2.18 17.99
N LEU A 47 3.94 1.29 17.02
CA LEU A 47 3.70 -0.13 17.28
C LEU A 47 4.94 -0.77 17.91
N PRO A 48 4.76 -1.69 18.88
CA PRO A 48 5.88 -2.36 19.52
C PRO A 48 6.72 -3.11 18.48
N ALA A 49 8.03 -2.85 18.49
CA ALA A 49 8.96 -3.53 17.60
C ALA A 49 8.95 -5.04 17.89
N SER A 50 8.68 -5.87 16.87
CA SER A 50 8.54 -7.32 17.09
C SER A 50 9.86 -8.06 17.38
N MET A 51 11.01 -7.47 17.04
CA MET A 51 12.32 -8.11 17.26
C MET A 51 13.44 -7.12 17.60
N ARG A 52 13.57 -6.03 16.83
CA ARG A 52 14.54 -4.97 17.09
C ARG A 52 13.99 -3.60 16.66
N PRO A 53 14.45 -2.50 17.29
CA PRO A 53 14.20 -1.17 16.76
C PRO A 53 14.79 -1.05 15.36
N LEU A 54 14.08 -0.33 14.49
CA LEU A 54 14.57 0.07 13.19
C LEU A 54 15.58 1.21 13.37
N ASP A 55 16.61 1.21 12.55
CA ASP A 55 17.52 2.36 12.50
C ASP A 55 16.84 3.57 11.81
N LEU A 56 17.59 4.66 11.61
CA LEU A 56 17.04 5.86 10.97
C LEU A 56 16.72 5.59 9.49
N THR A 57 17.64 4.95 8.76
CA THR A 57 17.52 4.70 7.32
C THR A 57 16.35 3.77 7.01
N GLU A 58 16.16 2.73 7.83
CA GLU A 58 15.05 1.80 7.73
C GLU A 58 13.70 2.47 8.01
N ARG A 59 13.65 3.44 8.93
CA ARG A 59 12.44 4.23 9.20
C ARG A 59 12.13 5.16 8.04
N ASP A 60 13.14 5.87 7.53
CA ASP A 60 12.98 6.79 6.41
C ASP A 60 12.51 6.05 5.15
N LEU A 61 13.07 4.85 4.88
CA LEU A 61 12.63 4.01 3.77
C LEU A 61 11.19 3.51 3.95
N ARG A 62 10.83 3.06 5.16
CA ARG A 62 9.46 2.65 5.45
C ARG A 62 8.47 3.80 5.28
N GLU A 63 8.81 4.98 5.79
CA GLU A 63 7.99 6.19 5.63
C GLU A 63 7.83 6.56 4.16
N THR A 64 8.93 6.52 3.39
CA THR A 64 8.92 6.74 1.94
C THR A 64 7.95 5.78 1.24
N TRP A 65 7.97 4.49 1.60
CA TRP A 65 7.06 3.51 1.01
C TRP A 65 5.60 3.72 1.42
N ILE A 66 5.32 4.12 2.66
CA ILE A 66 3.96 4.47 3.09
C ILE A 66 3.43 5.66 2.28
N ARG A 67 4.24 6.71 2.12
CA ARG A 67 3.90 7.89 1.30
C ARG A 67 3.69 7.52 -0.16
N ALA A 68 4.56 6.67 -0.72
CA ALA A 68 4.43 6.17 -2.09
C ALA A 68 3.12 5.38 -2.31
N ILE A 69 2.73 4.53 -1.36
CA ILE A 69 1.44 3.81 -1.42
C ILE A 69 0.27 4.80 -1.36
N TYR A 70 0.33 5.77 -0.47
CA TYR A 70 -0.68 6.82 -0.36
C TYR A 70 -0.84 7.63 -1.64
N LEU A 71 0.27 7.97 -2.30
CA LEU A 71 0.28 8.66 -3.59
C LEU A 71 -0.44 7.85 -4.68
N ILE A 72 -0.24 6.53 -4.71
CA ILE A 72 -0.96 5.65 -5.63
C ILE A 72 -2.44 5.61 -5.30
N MET A 73 -2.79 5.41 -4.03
CA MET A 73 -4.19 5.32 -3.58
C MET A 73 -4.96 6.61 -3.91
N ASP A 74 -4.38 7.78 -3.65
CA ASP A 74 -4.95 9.09 -4.01
C ASP A 74 -5.17 9.25 -5.52
N HIS A 75 -4.32 8.63 -6.34
CA HIS A 75 -4.40 8.74 -7.78
C HIS A 75 -5.39 7.76 -8.43
N VAL A 76 -5.66 6.61 -7.81
CA VAL A 76 -6.44 5.52 -8.44
C VAL A 76 -7.72 5.15 -7.72
N VAL A 77 -7.89 5.55 -6.46
CA VAL A 77 -9.08 5.21 -5.66
C VAL A 77 -9.95 6.46 -5.53
N ASP A 78 -11.08 6.48 -6.25
CA ASP A 78 -11.96 7.66 -6.37
C ASP A 78 -12.45 8.24 -5.03
N ASP A 79 -12.68 7.39 -4.02
CA ASP A 79 -13.18 7.78 -2.69
C ASP A 79 -12.07 7.86 -1.62
N PHE A 80 -10.80 7.94 -2.01
CA PHE A 80 -9.70 8.02 -1.06
C PHE A 80 -9.57 9.42 -0.46
N ASP A 81 -9.95 9.56 0.81
CA ASP A 81 -9.75 10.78 1.59
C ASP A 81 -8.31 10.86 2.12
N ALA A 82 -7.40 11.28 1.25
CA ALA A 82 -6.02 11.57 1.64
C ALA A 82 -5.98 12.86 2.47
N GLY A 83 -5.54 12.75 3.72
CA GLY A 83 -5.22 13.95 4.51
C GLY A 83 -4.13 14.78 3.83
N THR A 84 -4.34 16.10 3.71
CA THR A 84 -3.39 17.01 3.06
C THR A 84 -2.03 16.99 3.76
N SER A 85 -0.96 16.87 2.98
CA SER A 85 0.41 17.08 3.42
C SER A 85 1.06 18.12 2.52
N ASP A 86 1.30 19.33 3.04
CA ASP A 86 1.81 20.47 2.27
C ASP A 86 3.29 20.34 1.85
N ASP A 87 3.98 19.28 2.27
CA ASP A 87 5.41 19.06 2.02
C ASP A 87 5.70 17.56 1.83
N ASP A 88 5.49 17.06 0.60
CA ASP A 88 5.73 15.66 0.27
C ASP A 88 6.76 15.52 -0.86
N GLU A 89 8.05 15.51 -0.49
CA GLU A 89 9.20 15.20 -1.36
C GLU A 89 8.98 13.91 -2.18
N VAL A 90 8.24 12.93 -1.63
CA VAL A 90 7.89 11.69 -2.33
C VAL A 90 6.92 11.97 -3.48
N ALA A 91 5.92 12.83 -3.27
CA ALA A 91 4.99 13.23 -4.33
C ALA A 91 5.70 14.05 -5.42
N GLU A 92 6.63 14.92 -5.04
CA GLU A 92 7.44 15.68 -6.02
C GLU A 92 8.32 14.77 -6.88
N THR A 93 8.93 13.75 -6.26
CA THR A 93 9.84 12.81 -6.95
C THR A 93 9.09 11.79 -7.80
N TYR A 94 8.03 11.18 -7.26
CA TYR A 94 7.34 10.04 -7.88
C TYR A 94 6.01 10.41 -8.55
N GLY A 95 5.42 11.55 -8.23
CA GLY A 95 4.18 12.03 -8.86
C GLY A 95 4.29 12.18 -10.39
N PRO A 96 5.36 12.77 -10.94
CA PRO A 96 5.52 12.91 -12.39
C PRO A 96 5.59 11.58 -13.15
N VAL A 97 6.08 10.51 -12.51
CA VAL A 97 6.20 9.19 -13.13
C VAL A 97 4.97 8.30 -12.91
N LEU A 98 4.03 8.75 -12.08
CA LEU A 98 2.86 7.98 -11.68
C LEU A 98 1.93 7.69 -12.87
N ALA A 99 1.65 8.70 -13.68
CA ALA A 99 0.82 8.57 -14.87
C ALA A 99 1.40 7.55 -15.87
N ASP A 100 2.74 7.51 -16.01
CA ASP A 100 3.40 6.53 -16.86
C ASP A 100 3.26 5.12 -16.30
N LEU A 101 3.42 4.93 -14.99
CA LEU A 101 3.24 3.63 -14.33
C LEU A 101 1.81 3.12 -14.49
N VAL A 102 0.82 3.98 -14.32
CA VAL A 102 -0.60 3.66 -14.53
C VAL A 102 -0.86 3.28 -15.99
N ALA A 103 -0.32 4.05 -16.94
CA ALA A 103 -0.48 3.75 -18.36
C ALA A 103 0.16 2.40 -18.75
N ILE A 104 1.34 2.10 -18.22
CA ILE A 104 2.02 0.80 -18.42
C ILE A 104 1.16 -0.32 -17.82
N HIS A 105 0.69 -0.16 -16.59
CA HIS A 105 -0.18 -1.14 -15.92
C HIS A 105 -1.45 -1.41 -16.74
N GLN A 106 -2.17 -0.36 -17.16
CA GLN A 106 -3.39 -0.48 -17.96
C GLN A 106 -3.16 -1.11 -19.34
N SER A 107 -1.95 -1.00 -19.90
CA SER A 107 -1.62 -1.64 -21.17
C SER A 107 -1.43 -3.16 -21.07
N GLY A 108 -1.30 -3.70 -19.86
CA GLY A 108 -0.97 -5.11 -19.62
C GLY A 108 0.45 -5.50 -20.03
N LEU A 109 1.28 -4.53 -20.43
CA LEU A 109 2.70 -4.74 -20.70
C LEU A 109 3.41 -4.70 -19.35
N GLY A 110 3.89 -5.85 -18.87
CA GLY A 110 4.61 -5.93 -17.60
C GLY A 110 5.75 -4.90 -17.51
N LEU A 111 5.96 -4.35 -16.31
CA LEU A 111 6.97 -3.32 -16.10
C LEU A 111 8.40 -3.89 -16.09
N ASN A 112 9.24 -3.47 -17.04
CA ASN A 112 10.69 -3.62 -16.91
C ASN A 112 11.26 -2.47 -16.07
N ILE A 113 11.40 -2.72 -14.76
CA ILE A 113 11.80 -1.69 -13.78
C ILE A 113 13.14 -1.06 -14.15
N ASN A 114 14.15 -1.84 -14.54
CA ASN A 114 15.48 -1.31 -14.86
C ASN A 114 15.44 -0.35 -16.04
N GLN A 115 14.70 -0.71 -17.10
CA GLN A 115 14.53 0.15 -18.26
C GLN A 115 13.72 1.40 -17.93
N PHE A 116 12.68 1.26 -17.10
CA PHE A 116 11.86 2.38 -16.65
C PHE A 116 12.68 3.39 -15.84
N VAL A 117 13.42 2.93 -14.85
CA VAL A 117 14.30 3.77 -14.02
C VAL A 117 15.34 4.48 -14.88
N GLU A 118 15.97 3.80 -15.84
CA GLU A 118 16.94 4.45 -16.72
C GLU A 118 16.29 5.50 -17.63
N SER A 119 15.04 5.27 -18.08
CA SER A 119 14.30 6.22 -18.93
C SER A 119 13.81 7.48 -18.20
N ARG A 120 13.75 7.44 -16.86
CA ARG A 120 13.28 8.52 -15.97
C ARG A 120 14.36 8.94 -14.97
N ARG A 121 15.62 8.67 -15.31
CA ARG A 121 16.77 8.87 -14.42
C ARG A 121 16.96 10.33 -14.01
N ASP A 122 16.62 11.26 -14.89
CA ASP A 122 16.66 12.71 -14.67
C ASP A 122 15.71 13.17 -13.55
N ILE A 123 14.56 12.51 -13.41
CA ILE A 123 13.55 12.81 -12.38
C ILE A 123 13.85 12.03 -11.11
N LEU A 124 14.14 10.73 -11.22
CA LEU A 124 14.26 9.82 -10.08
C LEU A 124 15.62 9.91 -9.36
N LEU A 125 16.66 10.35 -10.06
CA LEU A 125 18.01 10.52 -9.54
C LEU A 125 18.51 11.92 -9.91
N PRO A 126 17.91 12.99 -9.35
CA PRO A 126 18.32 14.35 -9.66
C PRO A 126 19.80 14.48 -9.32
N VAL A 127 20.61 14.78 -10.34
CA VAL A 127 22.03 15.04 -10.17
C VAL A 127 22.13 16.30 -9.33
N LYS A 128 22.37 16.15 -8.02
CA LYS A 128 22.71 17.28 -7.17
C LYS A 128 23.96 17.89 -7.79
N GLU A 129 23.82 19.06 -8.42
CA GLU A 129 24.92 19.74 -9.08
C GLU A 129 26.11 19.78 -8.11
N LYS A 130 27.20 19.11 -8.50
CA LYS A 130 28.44 19.12 -7.73
C LYS A 130 28.89 20.56 -7.60
N LYS A 131 28.66 21.17 -6.44
CA LYS A 131 29.32 22.41 -6.07
C LYS A 131 30.82 22.12 -6.05
N ASN A 132 31.55 22.81 -6.92
CA ASN A 132 33.01 22.82 -7.10
C ASN A 132 33.65 21.68 -7.91
N ILE A 133 34.06 22.05 -9.13
CA ILE A 133 34.89 21.35 -10.11
C ILE A 133 36.26 20.84 -9.56
N LEU A 134 36.61 21.12 -8.30
CA LEU A 134 37.95 20.85 -7.74
C LEU A 134 38.00 19.77 -6.65
N GLU A 135 36.89 19.10 -6.31
CA GLU A 135 36.88 18.02 -5.28
C GLU A 135 36.47 16.62 -5.83
N LEU A 136 36.59 16.43 -7.15
CA LEU A 136 35.78 15.46 -7.89
C LEU A 136 36.35 14.03 -8.03
N GLU A 137 37.14 13.53 -7.07
CA GLU A 137 37.73 12.18 -7.21
C GLU A 137 37.43 11.18 -6.09
N ASN A 138 36.66 11.50 -5.04
CA ASN A 138 36.46 10.53 -3.93
C ASN A 138 35.04 10.37 -3.36
N GLU A 139 34.00 11.02 -3.90
CA GLU A 139 32.62 10.65 -3.53
C GLU A 139 32.18 9.41 -4.31
N THR A 140 32.28 8.31 -3.58
CA THR A 140 32.23 6.90 -3.97
C THR A 140 31.03 6.51 -4.83
N ASP A 141 31.31 5.76 -5.90
CA ASP A 141 30.31 5.03 -6.71
C ASP A 141 29.28 4.26 -5.86
N GLY A 142 29.63 3.89 -4.62
CA GLY A 142 28.78 3.18 -3.66
C GLY A 142 27.47 3.90 -3.28
N GLU A 143 27.48 5.22 -3.09
CA GLU A 143 26.26 5.96 -2.70
C GLU A 143 25.23 6.00 -3.83
N ASN A 144 25.72 6.12 -5.07
CA ASN A 144 24.87 6.06 -6.27
C ASN A 144 24.18 4.69 -6.42
N PHE A 145 24.86 3.59 -6.08
CA PHE A 145 24.25 2.25 -6.13
C PHE A 145 23.17 2.05 -5.07
N VAL A 146 23.37 2.60 -3.86
CA VAL A 146 22.35 2.54 -2.80
C VAL A 146 21.13 3.35 -3.21
N GLN A 147 21.31 4.58 -3.70
CA GLN A 147 20.19 5.41 -4.13
C GLN A 147 19.44 4.77 -5.30
N LEU A 148 20.15 4.21 -6.29
CA LEU A 148 19.56 3.46 -7.40
C LEU A 148 18.76 2.25 -6.89
N ALA A 149 19.29 1.51 -5.92
CA ALA A 149 18.59 0.38 -5.33
C ALA A 149 17.30 0.82 -4.62
N VAL A 150 17.35 1.90 -3.85
CA VAL A 150 16.17 2.47 -3.17
C VAL A 150 15.11 2.88 -4.18
N VAL A 151 15.48 3.66 -5.21
CA VAL A 151 14.56 4.08 -6.28
C VAL A 151 13.93 2.86 -6.97
N THR A 152 14.75 1.88 -7.35
CA THR A 152 14.29 0.66 -8.01
C THR A 152 13.26 -0.10 -7.16
N GLN A 153 13.51 -0.23 -5.85
CA GLN A 153 12.56 -0.89 -4.95
C GLN A 153 11.30 -0.04 -4.73
N THR A 154 11.41 1.28 -4.66
CA THR A 154 10.23 2.16 -4.53
C THR A 154 9.35 2.10 -5.78
N ILE A 155 9.92 2.09 -6.99
CA ILE A 155 9.16 1.87 -8.23
C ILE A 155 8.45 0.50 -8.20
N ARG A 156 9.12 -0.54 -7.68
CA ARG A 156 8.51 -1.85 -7.51
C ARG A 156 7.32 -1.81 -6.54
N VAL A 157 7.45 -1.09 -5.42
CA VAL A 157 6.36 -0.89 -4.45
C VAL A 157 5.18 -0.18 -5.11
N LEU A 158 5.41 0.91 -5.84
CA LEU A 158 4.38 1.65 -6.57
C LEU A 158 3.63 0.74 -7.56
N TYR A 159 4.36 0.03 -8.41
CA TYR A 159 3.74 -0.84 -9.42
C TYR A 159 2.98 -2.02 -8.79
N THR A 160 3.56 -2.66 -7.77
CA THR A 160 2.87 -3.75 -7.04
C THR A 160 1.61 -3.25 -6.34
N THR A 161 1.60 -1.98 -5.89
CA THR A 161 0.40 -1.37 -5.30
C THR A 161 -0.70 -1.22 -6.34
N LEU A 162 -0.38 -0.85 -7.58
CA LEU A 162 -1.35 -0.82 -8.68
C LEU A 162 -1.94 -2.21 -8.95
N ASP A 163 -1.09 -3.24 -9.01
CA ASP A 163 -1.53 -4.62 -9.21
C ASP A 163 -2.58 -5.01 -8.15
N ILE A 164 -2.26 -4.82 -6.86
CA ILE A 164 -3.16 -5.15 -5.74
C ILE A 164 -4.48 -4.37 -5.82
N LEU A 165 -4.41 -3.06 -6.07
CA LEU A 165 -5.63 -2.25 -6.11
C LEU A 165 -6.53 -2.63 -7.28
N SER A 166 -5.96 -3.04 -8.41
CA SER A 166 -6.73 -3.50 -9.57
C SER A 166 -7.38 -4.88 -9.40
N GLU A 167 -6.80 -5.74 -8.55
CA GLU A 167 -7.41 -7.02 -8.19
C GLU A 167 -8.67 -6.81 -7.35
N ASP A 168 -8.66 -5.85 -6.42
CA ASP A 168 -9.79 -5.57 -5.53
C ASP A 168 -11.04 -5.04 -6.29
N ASP A 169 -10.85 -4.22 -7.34
CA ASP A 169 -11.97 -3.69 -8.15
C ASP A 169 -12.71 -4.76 -8.97
N ASN A 170 -12.05 -5.89 -9.26
CA ASN A 170 -12.66 -6.98 -10.01
C ASN A 170 -13.58 -7.87 -9.17
N ASP A 171 -13.37 -7.94 -7.85
CA ASP A 171 -14.12 -8.84 -6.95
C ASP A 171 -15.48 -8.26 -6.50
N ASP A 172 -15.63 -6.93 -6.46
CA ASP A 172 -16.89 -6.28 -6.10
C ASP A 172 -17.98 -6.40 -7.18
N ASN A 173 -17.61 -6.77 -8.41
CA ASN A 173 -18.56 -7.01 -9.50
C ASN A 173 -19.20 -8.40 -9.50
N VAL A 174 -18.79 -9.31 -8.60
CA VAL A 174 -19.30 -10.71 -8.56
C VAL A 174 -20.39 -10.93 -7.49
N LYS A 175 -20.76 -9.91 -6.69
CA LYS A 175 -21.74 -10.06 -5.59
C LYS A 175 -23.01 -9.19 -5.69
N ARG A 176 -23.59 -9.06 -6.88
CA ARG A 176 -24.99 -8.59 -7.01
C ARG A 176 -25.79 -9.43 -8.00
N ASP A 177 -26.00 -10.70 -7.68
CA ASP A 177 -27.16 -11.43 -8.17
C ASP A 177 -28.36 -11.16 -7.24
N PRO A 178 -29.42 -10.49 -7.69
CA PRO A 178 -30.66 -10.35 -6.95
C PRO A 178 -31.57 -11.55 -7.27
N GLU A 179 -31.18 -12.77 -6.91
CA GLU A 179 -32.07 -13.93 -6.95
C GLU A 179 -32.36 -14.46 -5.55
N SER A 180 -33.39 -13.88 -4.92
CA SER A 180 -34.22 -14.58 -3.95
C SER A 180 -35.58 -13.89 -3.82
N GLN A 181 -36.32 -13.90 -4.93
CA GLN A 181 -37.79 -13.92 -4.84
C GLN A 181 -38.25 -15.38 -4.71
N SER A 182 -39.25 -15.59 -3.86
CA SER A 182 -40.10 -16.77 -3.69
C SER A 182 -39.82 -17.74 -2.53
N GLU A 183 -39.86 -17.26 -1.29
CA GLU A 183 -40.45 -18.07 -0.21
C GLU A 183 -41.92 -17.71 -0.03
N SER A 184 -42.78 -18.65 -0.42
CA SER A 184 -44.22 -18.60 -0.23
C SER A 184 -44.58 -18.77 1.26
N PRO A 185 -45.62 -18.11 1.79
CA PRO A 185 -46.03 -18.27 3.19
C PRO A 185 -46.80 -19.59 3.37
N LEU A 186 -46.32 -20.47 4.27
CA LEU A 186 -47.08 -21.64 4.72
C LEU A 186 -48.24 -21.23 5.66
N PRO A 187 -49.37 -21.98 5.63
CA PRO A 187 -50.60 -21.57 6.29
C PRO A 187 -50.61 -21.87 7.79
N PHE A 188 -51.32 -21.00 8.50
CA PHE A 188 -51.76 -21.15 9.88
C PHE A 188 -52.50 -22.49 10.11
N GLU A 189 -52.00 -23.34 11.02
CA GLU A 189 -52.83 -24.28 11.77
C GLU A 189 -52.96 -23.83 13.24
N LYS A 190 -54.15 -23.32 13.56
CA LYS A 190 -54.66 -23.21 14.93
C LYS A 190 -54.92 -24.62 15.46
N LYS A 191 -54.35 -24.99 16.62
CA LYS A 191 -55.01 -25.94 17.53
C LYS A 191 -55.00 -25.49 18.99
N GLU A 192 -56.15 -25.76 19.59
CA GLU A 192 -56.66 -25.26 20.86
C GLU A 192 -55.94 -25.73 22.12
N LYS A 193 -56.03 -24.84 23.11
CA LYS A 193 -56.06 -25.05 24.56
C LYS A 193 -56.43 -26.47 25.05
N LYS A 194 -55.65 -26.98 26.03
CA LYS A 194 -56.24 -27.67 27.21
C LYS A 194 -55.39 -27.59 28.48
N LYS A 195 -55.84 -26.71 29.37
CA LYS A 195 -55.90 -26.63 30.85
C LYS A 195 -55.30 -27.75 31.75
N LYS A 196 -54.82 -27.26 32.92
CA LYS A 196 -54.59 -27.89 34.26
C LYS A 196 -53.30 -28.71 34.36
N GLY A 197 -52.46 -28.63 35.40
CA GLY A 197 -52.46 -28.13 36.79
C GLY A 197 -51.26 -28.86 37.43
N GLY A 198 -50.36 -28.26 38.21
CA GLY A 198 -50.52 -27.76 39.57
C GLY A 198 -49.42 -28.40 40.43
N THR A 199 -48.85 -27.64 41.38
CA THR A 199 -48.07 -28.07 42.57
C THR A 199 -46.75 -28.83 42.33
N GLY A 200 -45.63 -28.54 42.99
CA GLY A 200 -45.45 -27.75 44.20
C GLY A 200 -43.97 -27.57 44.55
N PHE A 201 -43.80 -26.71 45.55
CA PHE A 201 -42.57 -26.42 46.26
C PHE A 201 -42.10 -27.63 47.08
N ALA A 202 -40.80 -27.87 47.08
CA ALA A 202 -39.93 -28.00 48.25
C ALA A 202 -38.47 -28.03 47.79
#